data_AF-A0A7V9UIX9-F1
#
_entry.id   AF-A0A7V9UIX9-F1
#
_cell.length_a   1.000
_cell.length_b   1.000
_cell.length_c   1.000
_cell.angle_alpha   90.00
_cell.angle_beta   90.00
_cell.angle_gamma   90.00
#
_symmetry.space_group_name_H-M   'P 1'
#
loop_
_entity.id
_entity.type
_entity.pdbx_description
1 polymer ?
#
loop_
_entity_poly.entity_id
_entity_poly.type
_entity_poly.pdbx_seq_one_letter_code
_entity_poly.pdbx_strand_id
1 'polypeptide(L)'
;MQICSLINGIEDHVHLLVAMPLNLLIPDLVEKVKPTTTKGITKTFPEISTFKWQEGYAAFTVGKSTLPSVIKYIENQEAHHKNVSSEEEFISMLKAQGISYDIK
;
A
#
# COMPACT_ATOMS: atom_id res chain seq x y z
N MET A 1 -3.09 -9.88 -18.95
CA MET A 1 -3.98 -9.29 -17.92
C MET A 1 -3.09 -8.79 -16.80
N GLN A 2 -2.82 -7.48 -16.78
CA GLN A 2 -1.88 -6.88 -15.84
C GLN A 2 -2.69 -6.43 -14.61
N ILE A 3 -2.40 -7.05 -13.46
CA ILE A 3 -3.21 -6.95 -12.23
C ILE A 3 -2.90 -5.66 -11.45
N CYS A 4 -1.84 -4.94 -11.81
CA CYS A 4 -1.41 -3.72 -11.14
C CYS A 4 -1.13 -2.61 -12.14
N SER A 5 -1.78 -1.47 -11.95
CA SER A 5 -1.66 -0.30 -12.82
C SER A 5 -0.54 0.63 -12.36
N LEU A 6 -0.21 0.63 -11.07
CA LEU A 6 0.87 1.45 -10.50
C LEU A 6 1.29 0.92 -9.12
N ILE A 7 2.60 0.92 -8.86
CA ILE A 7 3.21 0.60 -7.57
C ILE A 7 4.25 1.68 -7.27
N ASN A 8 4.23 2.23 -6.06
CA ASN A 8 5.29 3.07 -5.53
C ASN A 8 5.23 3.09 -4.00
N GLY A 9 6.25 3.60 -3.33
CA GLY A 9 6.30 3.69 -1.88
C GLY A 9 7.61 4.28 -1.41
N ILE A 10 7.88 4.11 -0.12
CA ILE A 10 9.14 4.48 0.54
C ILE A 10 9.67 3.27 1.33
N GLU A 11 10.71 3.47 2.13
CA GLU A 11 11.43 2.40 2.80
C GLU A 11 10.56 1.55 3.75
N ASP A 12 9.50 2.13 4.31
CA ASP A 12 8.67 1.50 5.35
C ASP A 12 7.27 1.04 4.89
N HIS A 13 6.79 1.46 3.70
CA HIS A 13 5.51 1.02 3.15
C HIS A 13 5.40 1.19 1.62
N VAL A 14 4.41 0.52 1.03
CA VAL A 14 4.14 0.54 -0.42
C VAL A 14 2.65 0.76 -0.67
N HIS A 15 2.34 1.58 -1.68
CA HIS A 15 1.01 1.77 -2.24
C HIS A 15 0.84 0.95 -3.52
N LEU A 16 -0.30 0.26 -3.63
CA LEU A 16 -0.66 -0.57 -4.79
C LEU A 16 -1.98 -0.06 -5.39
N LEU A 17 -1.93 0.45 -6.62
CA LEU A 17 -3.14 0.73 -7.41
C LEU A 17 -3.42 -0.45 -8.34
N VAL A 18 -4.48 -1.19 -8.04
CA VAL A 18 -4.80 -2.45 -8.72
C VAL A 18 -6.19 -2.39 -9.35
N ALA A 19 -6.30 -2.96 -10.55
CA ALA A 19 -7.58 -3.28 -11.17
C ALA A 19 -7.85 -4.76 -10.91
N MET A 20 -8.91 -5.06 -10.15
CA MET A 20 -9.22 -6.43 -9.72
C MET A 20 -10.54 -6.93 -10.29
N PRO A 21 -10.63 -8.23 -10.61
CA PRO A 21 -11.91 -8.91 -10.83
C PRO A 21 -12.83 -8.80 -9.60
N LEU A 22 -14.13 -8.66 -9.81
CA LEU A 22 -15.12 -8.51 -8.73
C LEU A 22 -15.22 -9.73 -7.79
N ASN A 23 -14.75 -10.89 -8.23
CA ASN A 23 -14.77 -12.13 -7.46
C ASN A 23 -13.48 -12.39 -6.67
N LEU A 24 -12.50 -11.49 -6.73
CA LEU A 24 -11.26 -11.60 -5.95
C LEU A 24 -11.38 -10.75 -4.68
N LEU A 25 -11.21 -11.37 -3.51
CA LEU A 25 -11.25 -10.66 -2.24
C LEU A 25 -9.93 -9.93 -1.99
N ILE A 26 -10.00 -8.75 -1.39
CA ILE A 26 -8.81 -7.98 -0.99
C ILE A 26 -7.92 -8.77 0.00
N PRO A 27 -8.46 -9.44 1.04
CA PRO A 27 -7.67 -10.33 1.89
C PRO A 27 -6.85 -11.37 1.11
N ASP A 28 -7.46 -12.04 0.12
CA ASP A 28 -6.78 -13.07 -0.69
C ASP A 28 -5.61 -12.49 -1.50
N LEU A 29 -5.75 -11.24 -1.98
CA LEU A 29 -4.66 -10.54 -2.66
C LEU A 29 -3.51 -10.28 -1.68
N VAL A 30 -3.80 -9.72 -0.51
CA VAL A 30 -2.79 -9.37 0.49
C VAL A 30 -2.08 -10.61 1.04
N GLU A 31 -2.83 -11.69 1.30
CA GLU A 31 -2.32 -12.99 1.74
C GLU A 31 -1.36 -13.62 0.73
N LYS A 32 -1.50 -13.29 -0.56
CA LYS A 32 -0.54 -13.71 -1.59
C LYS A 32 0.64 -12.77 -1.70
N VAL A 33 0.39 -11.45 -1.75
CA VAL A 33 1.42 -10.43 -1.99
C VAL A 33 2.44 -10.42 -0.87
N LYS A 34 2.02 -10.31 0.40
CA LYS A 34 2.95 -10.14 1.52
C LYS A 34 3.91 -11.33 1.68
N PRO A 35 3.45 -12.59 1.80
CA PRO A 35 4.36 -13.71 2.00
C PRO A 35 5.24 -14.00 0.79
N THR A 36 4.69 -13.86 -0.43
CA THR A 36 5.45 -14.11 -1.66
C THR A 36 6.58 -13.10 -1.81
N THR A 37 6.31 -11.82 -1.54
CA THR A 37 7.34 -10.78 -1.59
C THR A 37 8.32 -10.89 -0.43
N THR A 38 7.89 -11.20 0.79
CA THR A 38 8.81 -11.49 1.91
C THR A 38 9.77 -12.62 1.56
N LYS A 39 9.27 -13.73 1.01
CA LYS A 39 10.11 -14.84 0.58
C LYS A 39 11.06 -14.44 -0.56
N GLY A 40 10.58 -13.65 -1.51
CA GLY A 40 11.39 -13.14 -2.61
C GLY A 40 12.52 -12.22 -2.12
N ILE A 41 12.18 -11.24 -1.30
CA ILE A 41 13.10 -10.24 -0.74
C ILE A 41 14.17 -10.92 0.12
N THR A 42 13.77 -11.74 1.09
CA THR A 42 14.73 -12.41 2.00
C THR A 42 15.63 -13.43 1.29
N LYS A 43 15.16 -14.00 0.16
CA LYS A 43 15.98 -14.84 -0.71
C LYS A 43 16.97 -14.04 -1.55
N THR A 44 16.56 -12.90 -2.09
CA THR A 44 17.38 -12.06 -2.97
C THR A 44 18.40 -11.23 -2.19
N PHE A 45 18.01 -10.78 -0.98
CA PHE A 45 18.78 -9.88 -0.12
C PHE A 45 18.95 -10.53 1.28
N PRO A 46 19.92 -11.45 1.45
CA PRO A 46 20.13 -12.15 2.71
C PRO A 46 20.42 -11.24 3.91
N GLU A 47 20.98 -10.05 3.66
CA GLU A 47 21.29 -9.01 4.65
C GLU A 47 20.04 -8.45 5.35
N ILE A 48 18.87 -8.56 4.72
CA ILE A 48 17.57 -8.18 5.28
C ILE A 48 16.66 -9.42 5.47
N SER A 49 17.25 -10.54 5.87
CA SER A 49 16.53 -11.80 6.15
C SER A 49 15.42 -11.68 7.21
N THR A 50 15.45 -10.64 8.04
CA THR A 50 14.43 -10.32 9.04
C THR A 50 13.28 -9.47 8.50
N PHE A 51 13.32 -9.09 7.22
CA PHE A 51 12.27 -8.33 6.56
C PHE A 51 10.91 -9.02 6.75
N LYS A 52 9.93 -8.26 7.22
CA LYS A 52 8.55 -8.69 7.33
C LYS A 52 7.64 -7.50 7.11
N TRP A 53 6.51 -7.75 6.45
CA TRP A 53 5.44 -6.77 6.41
C TRP A 53 4.78 -6.66 7.79
N GLN A 54 4.24 -5.48 8.10
CA GLN A 54 3.28 -5.33 9.20
C GLN A 54 2.08 -6.27 9.01
N GLU A 55 1.41 -6.65 10.10
CA GLU A 55 0.25 -7.55 10.05
C GLU A 55 -0.90 -6.94 9.26
N GLY A 56 -1.25 -5.69 9.57
CA GLY A 56 -2.38 -4.97 8.97
C GLY A 56 -2.15 -4.43 7.56
N TYR A 57 -3.23 -4.03 6.91
CA TYR A 57 -3.20 -3.30 5.63
C TYR A 57 -4.39 -2.33 5.58
N ALA A 58 -4.28 -1.32 4.72
CA ALA A 58 -5.37 -0.41 4.40
C ALA A 58 -5.82 -0.64 2.95
N ALA A 59 -7.12 -0.58 2.69
CA ALA A 59 -7.66 -0.73 1.35
C ALA A 59 -8.80 0.26 1.14
N PHE A 60 -8.71 1.01 0.03
CA PHE A 60 -9.67 2.06 -0.32
C PHE A 60 -10.07 1.90 -1.78
N THR A 61 -11.36 2.06 -2.06
CA THR A 61 -11.89 2.01 -3.43
C THR A 61 -11.67 3.33 -4.14
N VAL A 62 -11.17 3.28 -5.37
CA VAL A 62 -10.90 4.48 -6.19
C VAL A 62 -11.95 4.60 -7.29
N GLY A 63 -12.67 5.71 -7.31
CA GLY A 63 -13.62 6.05 -8.38
C GLY A 63 -12.92 6.61 -9.62
N LYS A 64 -13.61 6.61 -10.77
CA LYS A 64 -13.08 7.15 -12.04
C LYS A 64 -12.66 8.62 -11.94
N SER A 65 -13.41 9.44 -11.20
CA SER A 65 -13.12 10.86 -11.01
C SER A 65 -11.87 11.12 -10.15
N THR A 66 -11.59 10.22 -9.19
CA THR A 66 -10.45 10.32 -8.27
C THR A 66 -9.20 9.60 -8.80
N LEU A 67 -9.33 8.79 -9.86
CA LEU A 67 -8.23 8.01 -10.39
C LEU A 67 -7.00 8.86 -10.78
N PRO A 68 -7.13 9.99 -11.50
CA PRO A 68 -5.97 10.80 -11.86
C PRO A 68 -5.22 11.37 -10.65
N SER A 69 -5.95 11.78 -9.60
CA SER A 69 -5.32 12.28 -8.37
C SER A 69 -4.62 11.17 -7.58
N VAL A 70 -5.19 9.96 -7.56
CA VAL A 70 -4.56 8.81 -6.89
C VAL A 70 -3.29 8.36 -7.61
N ILE A 71 -3.30 8.32 -8.95
CA ILE A 71 -2.10 8.04 -9.75
C ILE A 71 -0.99 9.03 -9.39
N LYS A 72 -1.28 10.33 -9.48
CA LYS A 72 -0.31 11.37 -9.17
C LYS A 72 0.18 11.28 -7.73
N TYR A 73 -0.71 10.97 -6.78
CA TYR A 73 -0.35 10.80 -5.38
C TYR A 73 0.65 9.65 -5.17
N ILE A 74 0.41 8.48 -5.76
CA ILE A 74 1.31 7.32 -5.67
C ILE A 74 2.63 7.60 -6.38
N GLU A 75 2.62 8.23 -7.56
CA GLU A 75 3.85 8.62 -8.28
C GLU A 75 4.77 9.53 -7.46
N ASN A 76 4.20 10.38 -6.59
CA ASN A 76 4.94 11.39 -5.84
C ASN A 76 5.23 10.99 -4.37
N GLN A 77 5.11 9.72 -4.02
CA GLN A 77 5.26 9.23 -2.65
C GLN A 77 6.61 9.60 -2.00
N GLU A 78 7.73 9.42 -2.72
CA GLU A 78 9.05 9.82 -2.20
C GLU A 78 9.12 11.32 -1.87
N ALA A 79 8.51 12.18 -2.69
CA ALA A 79 8.47 13.62 -2.44
C ALA A 79 7.50 13.99 -1.30
N HIS A 80 6.37 13.29 -1.19
CA HIS A 80 5.39 13.46 -0.12
C HIS A 80 6.03 13.18 1.25
N HIS A 81 6.76 12.08 1.35
CA HIS A 81 7.38 11.62 2.58
C HIS A 81 8.64 12.39 3.01
N LYS A 82 9.05 13.43 2.26
CA LYS A 82 10.02 14.41 2.75
C LYS A 82 9.47 15.26 3.90
N ASN A 83 8.14 15.37 4.01
CA ASN A 83 7.50 16.25 4.99
C ASN A 83 6.35 15.58 5.77
N VAL A 84 5.96 14.36 5.41
CA VAL A 84 4.83 13.64 6.00
C VAL A 84 5.28 12.24 6.37
N SER A 85 5.09 11.83 7.61
CA SER A 85 5.39 10.46 8.04
C SER A 85 4.31 9.48 7.56
N SER A 86 4.66 8.21 7.45
CA SER A 86 3.73 7.12 7.12
C SER A 86 2.53 7.04 8.08
N GLU A 87 2.76 7.38 9.36
CA GLU A 87 1.71 7.45 10.37
C GLU A 87 0.75 8.62 10.12
N GLU A 88 1.27 9.83 9.89
CA GLU A 88 0.44 11.00 9.57
C GLU A 88 -0.36 10.77 8.29
N GLU A 89 0.26 10.16 7.28
CA GLU A 89 -0.40 9.78 6.03
C GLU A 89 -1.55 8.81 6.30
N PHE A 90 -1.30 7.71 7.01
CA PHE A 90 -2.32 6.72 7.34
C PHE A 90 -3.48 7.33 8.13
N ILE A 91 -3.19 8.14 9.15
CA ILE A 91 -4.20 8.87 9.93
C ILE A 91 -5.03 9.80 9.03
N SER A 92 -4.38 10.51 8.09
CA SER A 92 -5.07 11.40 7.17
C SER A 92 -6.08 10.66 6.29
N MET A 93 -5.74 9.44 5.83
CA MET A 93 -6.63 8.60 5.06
C MET A 93 -7.83 8.14 5.89
N LEU A 94 -7.60 7.69 7.13
CA LEU A 94 -8.67 7.27 8.03
C LEU A 94 -9.65 8.42 8.30
N LYS A 95 -9.14 9.63 8.58
CA LYS A 95 -9.96 10.84 8.74
C LYS A 95 -10.77 11.15 7.48
N ALA A 96 -10.15 11.09 6.30
CA ALA A 96 -10.83 11.36 5.03
C ALA A 96 -11.98 10.38 4.75
N GLN A 97 -11.90 9.15 5.28
CA GLN A 97 -12.95 8.14 5.17
C GLN A 97 -13.92 8.11 6.36
N GLY A 98 -13.74 8.99 7.36
CA GLY A 98 -14.56 9.02 8.57
C GLY A 98 -14.40 7.78 9.46
N ILE A 99 -13.27 7.08 9.36
CA ILE A 99 -12.97 5.89 10.17
C ILE A 99 -12.38 6.34 11.50
N SER A 100 -13.00 5.93 12.61
CA SER A 100 -12.47 6.17 13.95
C SER A 100 -11.23 5.32 14.21
N TYR A 101 -10.24 5.91 14.88
CA TYR A 101 -9.01 5.24 15.27
C TYR A 101 -8.58 5.72 16.65
N ASP A 102 -7.81 4.87 17.34
CA ASP A 102 -7.21 5.18 18.63
C ASP A 102 -5.72 5.48 18.40
N ILE A 103 -5.22 6.56 19.00
CA ILE A 103 -3.78 6.86 18.96
C ILE A 103 -3.18 6.10 20.14
N LYS A 104 -2.50 5.00 19.85
CA LYS A 104 -1.76 4.25 20.87
C LYS A 104 -0.35 4.79 21.04
#